data_AF-A0AB37VBM9-F1
#
_entry.id   AF-A0AB37VBM9-F1
#
_cell.length_a   1.000
_cell.length_b   1.000
_cell.length_c   1.000
_cell.angle_alpha   90.00
_cell.angle_beta   90.00
_cell.angle_gamma   90.00
#
_symmetry.space_group_name_H-M   'P 1'
#
loop_
_entity.id
_entity.type
_entity.pdbx_description
1 polymer ?
#
loop_
_entity_poly.entity_id
_entity_poly.type
_entity_poly.pdbx_seq_one_letter_code
_entity_poly.pdbx_strand_id
1 'polypeptide(L)'
;MQYIQQPQAIEAKSFDIIGEIIRETRPEYRFASPLHEAIVKRVIHTTADFDWLDILWFSDDAIEQLCAALRRPSVIYTDTTMALSGINKTLLATFGGECRCYISDPRVVAQAKAQGITRSMAAVDIAVTEESEKIFVFGNAPTALFRLLEHDVAVSGVVGVPVGFVGAAES
;
A
#
# COMPACT_ATOMS: atom_id res chain seq x y z
N MET A 1 -6.76 3.46 37.27
CA MET A 1 -7.24 2.73 36.08
C MET A 1 -6.12 1.78 35.66
N GLN A 2 -6.34 0.46 35.66
CA GLN A 2 -5.35 -0.51 35.18
C GLN A 2 -5.54 -0.70 33.67
N TYR A 3 -4.48 -0.52 32.89
CA TYR A 3 -4.46 -0.77 31.44
C TYR A 3 -3.08 -1.26 31.03
N ILE A 4 -3.01 -1.98 29.90
CA ILE A 4 -1.75 -2.47 29.34
C ILE A 4 -0.94 -1.26 28.85
N GLN A 5 0.31 -1.14 29.28
CA GLN A 5 1.18 0.00 28.93
C GLN A 5 2.23 -0.35 27.87
N GLN A 6 2.51 -1.63 27.65
CA GLN A 6 3.53 -2.09 26.72
C GLN A 6 2.97 -2.13 25.29
N PRO A 7 3.49 -1.34 24.33
CA PRO A 7 2.93 -1.23 22.98
C PRO A 7 2.80 -2.57 22.26
N GLN A 8 3.82 -3.42 22.35
CA GLN A 8 3.82 -4.75 21.70
C GLN A 8 2.75 -5.67 22.30
N ALA A 9 2.52 -5.59 23.61
CA ALA A 9 1.47 -6.38 24.26
C ALA A 9 0.07 -5.90 23.88
N ILE A 10 -0.12 -4.58 23.71
CA ILE A 10 -1.38 -3.99 23.22
C ILE A 10 -1.67 -4.47 21.79
N GLU A 11 -0.67 -4.42 20.91
CA GLU A 11 -0.80 -4.85 19.52
C GLU A 11 -1.10 -6.35 19.43
N ALA A 12 -0.34 -7.19 20.13
CA ALA A 12 -0.56 -8.63 20.15
C ALA A 12 -1.98 -8.97 20.64
N LYS A 13 -2.41 -8.35 21.74
CA LYS A 13 -3.77 -8.54 22.26
C LYS A 13 -4.84 -8.07 21.27
N SER A 14 -4.58 -7.00 20.52
CA SER A 14 -5.50 -6.51 19.49
C SER A 14 -5.66 -7.53 18.35
N PHE A 15 -4.57 -8.16 17.89
CA PHE A 15 -4.65 -9.19 16.86
C PHE A 15 -5.35 -10.47 17.33
N ASP A 16 -5.21 -10.83 18.60
CA ASP A 16 -5.97 -11.93 19.20
C ASP A 16 -7.47 -11.64 19.14
N ILE A 17 -7.88 -10.44 19.61
CA ILE A 17 -9.28 -10.00 19.61
C ILE A 17 -9.85 -9.95 18.18
N ILE A 18 -9.12 -9.38 17.23
CA ILE A 18 -9.54 -9.36 15.82
C ILE A 18 -9.73 -10.79 15.31
N GLY A 19 -8.81 -11.71 15.63
CA GLY A 19 -8.92 -13.11 15.25
C GLY A 19 -10.12 -13.82 15.86
N GLU A 20 -10.46 -13.54 17.12
CA GLU A 20 -11.65 -14.05 17.80
C GLU A 20 -12.92 -13.56 17.10
N ILE A 21 -13.04 -12.25 16.86
CA ILE A 21 -14.20 -11.65 16.21
C ILE A 21 -14.41 -12.24 14.80
N ILE A 22 -13.35 -12.42 14.00
CA ILE A 22 -13.47 -13.04 12.67
C ILE A 22 -14.01 -14.46 12.77
N ARG A 23 -13.50 -15.28 13.70
CA ARG A 23 -13.96 -16.66 13.88
C ARG A 23 -15.43 -16.72 14.32
N GLU A 24 -15.87 -15.79 15.15
CA GLU A 24 -17.25 -15.72 15.64
C GLU A 24 -18.23 -15.20 14.59
N THR A 25 -17.84 -14.15 13.84
CA THR A 25 -18.75 -13.42 12.94
C THR A 25 -18.70 -13.89 11.49
N ARG A 26 -17.58 -14.46 11.04
CA ARG A 26 -17.33 -14.94 9.67
C ARG A 26 -16.70 -16.34 9.70
N PRO A 27 -17.37 -17.36 10.29
CA PRO A 27 -16.79 -18.70 10.52
C PRO A 27 -16.38 -19.45 9.24
N GLU A 28 -16.91 -19.05 8.09
CA GLU A 28 -16.57 -19.54 6.75
C GLU A 28 -15.35 -18.87 6.11
N TYR A 29 -14.90 -17.72 6.63
CA TYR A 29 -13.75 -17.01 6.08
C TYR A 29 -12.47 -17.85 6.21
N ARG A 30 -11.69 -17.92 5.14
CA ARG A 30 -10.43 -18.66 5.09
C ARG A 30 -9.32 -17.76 4.61
N PHE A 31 -8.28 -17.61 5.42
CA PHE A 31 -7.06 -16.95 4.96
C PHE A 31 -6.30 -17.90 4.02
N ALA A 32 -5.80 -17.35 2.91
CA ALA A 32 -5.02 -18.14 1.95
C ALA A 32 -3.68 -18.63 2.50
N SER A 33 -3.08 -17.88 3.44
CA SER A 33 -1.81 -18.22 4.09
C SER A 33 -1.64 -17.46 5.41
N PRO A 34 -0.67 -17.83 6.27
CA PRO A 34 -0.37 -17.06 7.48
C PRO A 34 0.04 -15.61 7.21
N LEU A 35 0.72 -15.35 6.09
CA LEU A 35 1.09 -14.00 5.70
C LEU A 35 -0.12 -13.19 5.21
N HIS A 36 -1.03 -13.83 4.46
CA HIS A 36 -2.31 -13.22 4.08
C HIS A 36 -3.13 -12.86 5.34
N GLU A 37 -3.21 -13.75 6.33
CA GLU A 37 -3.85 -13.46 7.62
C GLU A 37 -3.22 -12.26 8.33
N ALA A 38 -1.89 -12.19 8.39
CA ALA A 38 -1.18 -11.09 9.02
C ALA A 38 -1.46 -9.74 8.33
N ILE A 39 -1.53 -9.71 6.99
CA ILE A 39 -1.85 -8.50 6.21
C ILE A 39 -3.29 -8.05 6.48
N VAL A 40 -4.27 -8.95 6.34
CA VAL A 40 -5.69 -8.64 6.55
C VAL A 40 -5.93 -8.13 7.98
N LYS A 41 -5.39 -8.83 9.00
CA LYS A 41 -5.51 -8.38 10.39
C LYS A 41 -4.84 -7.04 10.64
N ARG A 42 -3.71 -6.75 9.98
CA ARG A 42 -3.02 -5.45 10.07
C ARG A 42 -3.91 -4.33 9.52
N VAL A 43 -4.57 -4.56 8.38
CA VAL A 43 -5.51 -3.59 7.80
C VAL A 43 -6.66 -3.33 8.78
N ILE A 44 -7.36 -4.38 9.23
CA ILE A 44 -8.47 -4.27 10.20
C ILE A 44 -8.02 -3.57 11.49
N HIS A 45 -6.82 -3.87 11.99
CA HIS A 45 -6.29 -3.21 13.20
C HIS A 45 -6.15 -1.70 13.03
N THR A 46 -5.71 -1.25 11.85
CA THR A 46 -5.50 0.18 11.58
C THR A 46 -6.79 0.93 11.24
N THR A 47 -7.83 0.22 10.77
CA THR A 47 -9.10 0.82 10.33
C THR A 47 -10.25 0.60 11.31
N ALA A 48 -10.11 -0.37 12.22
CA ALA A 48 -11.17 -0.91 13.06
C ALA A 48 -12.41 -1.37 12.27
N ASP A 49 -12.19 -1.82 11.03
CA ASP A 49 -13.26 -2.13 10.07
C ASP A 49 -13.07 -3.55 9.53
N PHE A 50 -14.08 -4.41 9.75
CA PHE A 50 -14.07 -5.80 9.31
C PHE A 50 -14.57 -6.00 7.88
N ASP A 51 -15.12 -4.96 7.23
CA ASP A 51 -15.57 -5.03 5.84
C ASP A 51 -14.37 -5.27 4.89
N TRP A 52 -13.15 -4.96 5.33
CA TRP A 52 -11.89 -5.33 4.65
C TRP A 52 -11.73 -6.83 4.39
N LEU A 53 -12.46 -7.70 5.09
CA LEU A 53 -12.51 -9.12 4.75
C LEU A 53 -13.12 -9.37 3.37
N ASP A 54 -14.07 -8.53 2.96
CA ASP A 54 -14.85 -8.71 1.74
C ASP A 54 -14.30 -7.91 0.55
N ILE A 55 -13.63 -6.78 0.83
CA ILE A 55 -13.20 -5.84 -0.22
C ILE A 55 -11.69 -5.85 -0.48
N LEU A 56 -10.88 -6.52 0.35
CA LEU A 56 -9.44 -6.62 0.11
C LEU A 56 -9.15 -7.77 -0.86
N TRP A 57 -8.67 -7.43 -2.04
CA TRP A 57 -8.36 -8.39 -3.10
C TRP A 57 -6.86 -8.53 -3.33
N PHE A 58 -6.42 -9.72 -3.71
CA PHE A 58 -5.04 -10.05 -4.02
C PHE A 58 -4.99 -10.87 -5.32
N SER A 59 -4.09 -10.54 -6.24
CA SER A 59 -3.72 -11.45 -7.32
C SER A 59 -3.07 -12.71 -6.75
N ASP A 60 -3.19 -13.84 -7.44
CA ASP A 60 -2.75 -15.16 -6.97
C ASP A 60 -1.31 -15.18 -6.40
N ASP A 61 -0.37 -14.45 -7.02
CA ASP A 61 1.03 -14.37 -6.63
C ASP A 61 1.46 -13.01 -6.01
N ALA A 62 0.53 -12.08 -5.78
CA ALA A 62 0.83 -10.71 -5.38
C ALA A 62 1.70 -10.62 -4.11
N ILE A 63 1.34 -11.40 -3.08
CA ILE A 63 2.06 -11.41 -1.80
C ILE A 63 3.49 -11.95 -1.98
N GLU A 64 3.65 -13.00 -2.78
CA GLU A 64 4.95 -13.61 -3.04
C GLU A 64 5.85 -12.67 -3.83
N GLN A 65 5.33 -12.10 -4.93
CA GLN A 65 6.05 -11.15 -5.79
C GLN A 65 6.48 -9.91 -5.01
N LEU A 66 5.58 -9.30 -4.24
CA LEU A 66 5.92 -8.15 -3.39
C LEU A 66 6.99 -8.51 -2.35
N CYS A 67 6.89 -9.66 -1.70
CA CYS A 67 7.90 -10.11 -0.75
C CYS A 67 9.26 -10.39 -1.41
N ALA A 68 9.27 -10.89 -2.64
CA ALA A 68 10.49 -11.11 -3.40
C ALA A 68 11.12 -9.78 -3.84
N ALA A 69 10.31 -8.83 -4.31
CA ALA A 69 10.75 -7.51 -4.73
C ALA A 69 11.34 -6.69 -3.56
N LEU A 70 10.70 -6.73 -2.39
CA LEU A 70 11.18 -6.03 -1.19
C LEU A 70 12.52 -6.56 -0.65
N ARG A 71 12.90 -7.80 -0.99
CA ARG A 71 14.18 -8.40 -0.60
C ARG A 71 15.34 -8.06 -1.55
N ARG A 72 15.05 -7.34 -2.63
CA ARG A 72 16.03 -6.88 -3.62
C ARG A 72 16.06 -5.34 -3.62
N PRO A 73 17.13 -4.72 -4.13
CA PRO A 73 17.15 -3.27 -4.32
C PRO A 73 15.97 -2.84 -5.19
N SER A 74 15.03 -2.12 -4.59
CA SER A 74 13.78 -1.66 -5.22
C SER A 74 13.38 -0.30 -4.66
N VAL A 75 12.66 0.47 -5.46
CA VAL A 75 12.12 1.76 -5.04
C VAL A 75 10.61 1.65 -4.88
N ILE A 76 10.13 1.95 -3.67
CA ILE A 76 8.70 2.10 -3.39
C ILE A 76 8.29 3.54 -3.71
N TYR A 77 7.44 3.71 -4.72
CA TYR A 77 6.85 4.99 -5.08
C TYR A 77 5.47 5.11 -4.44
N THR A 78 5.33 6.10 -3.55
CA THR A 78 4.05 6.39 -2.88
C THR A 78 3.38 7.62 -3.48
N ASP A 79 2.06 7.59 -3.62
CA ASP A 79 1.28 8.73 -4.12
C ASP A 79 1.17 9.90 -3.13
N THR A 80 1.39 9.64 -1.84
CA THR A 80 1.29 10.63 -0.76
C THR A 80 2.50 10.64 0.16
N THR A 81 2.79 11.80 0.74
CA THR A 81 3.79 11.94 1.80
C THR A 81 3.40 11.20 3.09
N MET A 82 2.10 10.96 3.30
CA MET A 82 1.59 10.18 4.43
C MET A 82 2.04 8.72 4.33
N ALA A 83 1.83 8.06 3.19
CA ALA A 83 2.33 6.70 2.95
C ALA A 83 3.85 6.62 3.06
N LEU A 84 4.58 7.58 2.44
CA LEU A 84 6.04 7.68 2.58
C LEU A 84 6.51 7.77 4.05
N SER A 85 5.76 8.49 4.88
CA SER A 85 6.10 8.69 6.29
C SER A 85 5.85 7.44 7.14
N GLY A 86 4.82 6.65 6.80
CA GLY A 86 4.47 5.41 7.48
C GLY A 86 5.40 4.22 7.18
N ILE A 87 6.11 4.24 6.05
CA ILE A 87 7.03 3.16 5.66
C ILE A 87 8.35 3.26 6.45
N ASN A 88 8.78 2.13 7.03
CA ASN A 88 10.06 1.99 7.74
C ASN A 88 11.24 1.96 6.76
N LYS A 89 11.74 3.16 6.44
CA LYS A 89 12.88 3.38 5.54
C LYS A 89 14.18 2.72 6.04
N THR A 90 14.39 2.62 7.35
CA THR A 90 15.58 1.99 7.93
C THR A 90 15.62 0.50 7.64
N LEU A 91 14.50 -0.21 7.82
CA LEU A 91 14.39 -1.63 7.47
C LEU A 91 14.47 -1.85 5.96
N LEU A 92 13.82 -1.00 5.17
CA LEU A 92 13.88 -1.09 3.71
C LEU A 92 15.32 -0.95 3.19
N ALA A 93 16.09 -0.02 3.76
CA ALA A 93 17.50 0.18 3.42
C ALA A 93 18.38 -1.05 3.70
N THR A 94 18.03 -1.92 4.67
CA THR A 94 18.80 -3.17 4.90
C THR A 94 18.69 -4.17 3.73
N PHE A 95 17.69 -4.01 2.87
CA PHE A 95 17.53 -4.77 1.62
C PHE A 95 18.04 -4.00 0.38
N GLY A 96 18.65 -2.83 0.57
CA GLY A 96 19.09 -1.94 -0.51
C GLY A 96 17.95 -1.17 -1.17
N GLY A 97 16.76 -1.14 -0.56
CA GLY A 97 15.60 -0.43 -1.11
C GLY A 97 15.48 1.01 -0.63
N GLU A 98 14.68 1.79 -1.36
CA GLU A 98 14.34 3.17 -1.05
C GLU A 98 12.84 3.42 -1.13
N CYS A 99 12.35 4.48 -0.49
CA CYS A 99 10.96 4.91 -0.61
C CYS A 99 10.92 6.38 -1.02
N ARG A 100 10.16 6.71 -2.07
CA ARG A 100 10.08 8.05 -2.66
C ARG A 100 8.64 8.50 -2.86
N CYS A 101 8.40 9.80 -2.74
CA CYS A 101 7.13 10.44 -3.11
C CYS A 101 7.42 11.69 -3.93
N TYR A 102 6.95 11.71 -5.18
CA TYR A 102 7.25 12.80 -6.11
C TYR A 102 6.17 13.90 -6.14
N ILE A 103 5.15 13.85 -5.27
CA ILE A 103 4.00 14.79 -5.31
C ILE A 103 4.41 16.28 -5.20
N SER A 104 5.58 16.55 -4.61
CA SER A 104 6.17 17.88 -4.45
C SER A 104 7.45 18.10 -5.28
N ASP A 105 7.84 17.15 -6.12
CA ASP A 105 8.99 17.29 -7.01
C ASP A 105 8.73 18.45 -8.00
N PRO A 106 9.67 19.41 -8.17
CA PRO A 106 9.50 20.51 -9.10
C PRO A 106 9.18 20.06 -10.55
N ARG A 107 9.71 18.92 -10.99
CA ARG A 107 9.44 18.32 -12.30
C ARG A 107 7.96 17.91 -12.41
N VAL A 108 7.43 17.27 -11.37
CA VAL A 108 6.01 16.87 -11.28
C VAL A 108 5.10 18.10 -11.29
N VAL A 109 5.43 19.12 -10.50
CA VAL A 109 4.62 20.35 -10.43
C VAL A 109 4.58 21.06 -11.79
N ALA A 110 5.73 21.16 -12.47
CA ALA A 110 5.81 21.75 -13.80
C ALA A 110 5.02 20.96 -14.84
N GLN A 111 5.19 19.63 -14.87
CA GLN A 111 4.49 18.74 -15.80
C GLN A 111 2.98 18.75 -15.61
N ALA A 112 2.51 18.61 -14.36
CA ALA A 112 1.09 18.65 -14.03
C ALA A 112 0.43 19.94 -14.51
N LYS A 113 1.09 21.10 -14.30
CA LYS A 113 0.60 22.39 -14.78
C LYS A 113 0.61 22.48 -16.31
N ALA A 114 1.67 22.01 -16.97
CA ALA A 114 1.80 22.08 -18.42
C ALA A 114 0.78 21.19 -19.16
N GLN A 115 0.46 20.03 -18.60
CA GLN A 115 -0.43 19.05 -19.21
C GLN A 115 -1.89 19.14 -18.72
N GLY A 116 -2.17 19.95 -17.68
CA GLY A 116 -3.50 20.08 -17.11
C GLY A 116 -3.98 18.83 -16.36
N ILE A 117 -3.05 18.02 -15.84
CA ILE A 117 -3.33 16.78 -15.09
C ILE A 117 -3.05 16.96 -13.59
N THR A 118 -3.45 16.01 -12.76
CA THR A 118 -3.15 16.03 -11.33
C THR A 118 -1.65 15.79 -11.10
N ARG A 119 -1.13 16.30 -9.98
CA ARG A 119 0.26 16.04 -9.58
C ARG A 119 0.53 14.55 -9.36
N SER A 120 -0.46 13.78 -8.90
CA SER A 120 -0.28 12.34 -8.72
C SER A 120 -0.15 11.59 -10.05
N MET A 121 -0.88 12.01 -11.10
CA MET A 121 -0.68 11.47 -12.46
C MET A 121 0.72 11.80 -12.99
N ALA A 122 1.14 13.06 -12.90
CA ALA A 122 2.49 13.46 -13.33
C ALA A 122 3.60 12.78 -12.50
N ALA A 123 3.37 12.49 -11.22
CA ALA A 123 4.30 11.74 -10.39
C ALA A 123 4.49 10.30 -10.88
N VAL A 124 3.42 9.65 -11.31
CA VAL A 124 3.49 8.32 -11.94
C VAL A 124 4.27 8.39 -13.25
N ASP A 125 3.94 9.35 -14.12
CA ASP A 125 4.65 9.54 -15.41
C ASP A 125 6.16 9.69 -15.24
N ILE A 126 6.61 10.40 -14.21
CA ILE A 126 8.04 10.53 -13.93
C ILE A 126 8.59 9.24 -13.31
N ALA A 127 7.90 8.65 -12.33
CA ALA A 127 8.36 7.44 -11.65
C ALA A 127 8.53 6.24 -12.58
N VAL A 128 7.65 6.06 -13.58
CA VAL A 128 7.76 4.94 -14.53
C VAL A 128 9.00 5.04 -15.42
N THR A 129 9.53 6.25 -15.64
CA THR A 129 10.75 6.46 -16.46
C THR A 129 12.07 6.22 -15.71
N GLU A 130 12.02 6.07 -14.38
CA GLU A 130 13.22 5.78 -13.57
C GLU A 130 13.73 4.35 -13.89
N GLU A 131 15.02 4.06 -13.79
CA GLU A 131 15.56 2.75 -14.21
C GLU A 131 15.43 1.64 -13.15
N SER A 132 15.11 1.98 -11.89
CA SER A 132 15.05 1.01 -10.79
C SER A 132 13.86 0.05 -10.88
N GLU A 133 13.96 -1.10 -10.20
CA GLU A 133 12.81 -1.94 -9.82
C GLU A 133 11.79 -1.09 -9.05
N LYS A 134 10.49 -1.23 -9.37
CA LYS A 134 9.45 -0.30 -8.90
C LYS A 134 8.32 -1.05 -8.23
N ILE A 135 8.01 -0.64 -7.01
CA ILE A 135 6.78 -0.99 -6.33
C ILE A 135 5.96 0.28 -6.19
N PHE A 136 4.68 0.25 -6.57
CA PHE A 136 3.80 1.40 -6.38
C PHE A 136 2.84 1.19 -5.21
N VAL A 137 2.64 2.24 -4.42
CA VAL A 137 1.70 2.25 -3.30
C VAL A 137 0.78 3.46 -3.45
N PHE A 138 -0.48 3.20 -3.75
CA PHE A 138 -1.53 4.21 -3.93
C PHE A 138 -2.51 4.12 -2.76
N GLY A 139 -2.47 5.08 -1.85
CA GLY A 139 -3.36 5.13 -0.69
C GLY A 139 -4.41 6.24 -0.73
N ASN A 140 -4.36 7.12 -1.74
CA ASN A 140 -5.25 8.27 -1.81
C ASN A 140 -5.78 8.50 -3.22
N ALA A 141 -4.92 8.70 -4.21
CA ALA A 141 -5.31 9.27 -5.50
C ALA A 141 -5.71 8.18 -6.53
N PRO A 142 -7.00 8.00 -6.87
CA PRO A 142 -7.41 7.02 -7.88
C PRO A 142 -6.82 7.35 -9.26
N THR A 143 -6.72 8.65 -9.57
CA THR A 143 -6.09 9.13 -10.82
C THR A 143 -4.65 8.64 -11.00
N ALA A 144 -3.90 8.41 -9.92
CA ALA A 144 -2.54 7.90 -10.02
C ALA A 144 -2.53 6.42 -10.42
N LEU A 145 -3.44 5.62 -9.86
CA LEU A 145 -3.59 4.21 -10.20
C LEU A 145 -4.06 4.04 -11.65
N PHE A 146 -5.11 4.77 -12.08
CA PHE A 146 -5.51 4.81 -13.49
C PHE A 146 -4.35 5.16 -14.41
N ARG A 147 -3.58 6.20 -14.04
CA ARG A 147 -2.45 6.63 -14.85
C ARG A 147 -1.38 5.56 -14.96
N LEU A 148 -1.11 4.79 -13.90
CA LEU A 148 -0.18 3.66 -13.97
C LEU A 148 -0.67 2.60 -14.97
N LEU A 149 -1.97 2.29 -14.98
CA LEU A 149 -2.57 1.31 -15.89
C LEU A 149 -2.53 1.75 -17.36
N GLU A 150 -2.41 3.05 -17.64
CA GLU A 150 -2.21 3.57 -19.01
C GLU A 150 -0.77 3.34 -19.54
N HIS A 151 0.18 3.03 -18.66
CA HIS A 151 1.56 2.72 -19.04
C HIS A 151 1.76 1.22 -19.23
N ASP A 152 2.33 0.82 -20.37
CA ASP A 152 2.77 -0.56 -20.61
C ASP A 152 4.17 -0.79 -20.02
N VAL A 153 4.26 -0.79 -18.70
CA VAL A 153 5.53 -0.93 -17.95
C VAL A 153 5.45 -2.09 -16.97
N ALA A 154 6.52 -2.88 -16.92
CA ALA A 154 6.67 -3.91 -15.89
C ALA A 154 6.95 -3.24 -14.54
N VAL A 155 6.14 -3.57 -13.54
CA VAL A 155 6.32 -3.17 -12.14
C VAL A 155 6.45 -4.42 -11.28
N SER A 156 7.26 -4.34 -10.23
CA SER A 156 7.52 -5.46 -9.33
C SER A 156 6.35 -5.72 -8.37
N GLY A 157 5.41 -4.78 -8.28
CA GLY A 157 4.13 -4.95 -7.58
C GLY A 157 3.41 -3.63 -7.35
N VAL A 158 2.10 -3.71 -7.07
CA VAL A 158 1.25 -2.56 -6.79
C VAL A 158 0.40 -2.84 -5.55
N VAL A 159 0.35 -1.89 -4.62
CA VAL A 159 -0.65 -1.84 -3.55
C VAL A 159 -1.61 -0.70 -3.88
N GLY A 160 -2.75 -1.03 -4.47
CA GLY A 160 -3.79 -0.08 -4.88
C GLY A 160 -4.95 -0.09 -3.90
N VAL A 161 -4.96 0.86 -2.96
CA VAL A 161 -6.06 1.06 -2.00
C VAL A 161 -6.46 2.55 -1.92
N PRO A 162 -6.67 3.24 -3.07
CA PRO A 162 -7.06 4.64 -3.06
C PRO A 162 -8.46 4.80 -2.45
N VAL A 163 -8.70 5.93 -1.77
CA VAL A 163 -9.99 6.25 -1.15
C VAL A 163 -10.65 7.41 -1.86
N GLY A 164 -11.97 7.34 -2.05
CA GLY A 164 -12.72 8.44 -2.62
C GLY A 164 -14.11 8.03 -3.08
N PHE A 165 -14.95 9.02 -3.35
CA PHE A 165 -16.28 8.81 -3.93
C PHE A 165 -16.30 8.84 -5.46
N VAL A 166 -15.19 9.22 -6.09
CA VAL A 166 -15.08 9.35 -7.55
C VAL A 166 -13.83 8.62 -8.00
N GLY A 167 -14.00 7.60 -8.85
CA GLY A 167 -12.92 6.88 -9.51
C GLY A 167 -12.20 5.86 -8.64
N ALA A 168 -12.44 5.80 -7.33
CA ALA A 168 -11.71 4.89 -6.43
C ALA A 168 -12.12 3.43 -6.57
N ALA A 169 -13.40 3.16 -6.84
CA ALA A 169 -13.89 1.79 -7.06
C ALA A 169 -13.58 1.31 -8.49
N GLU A 170 -13.45 2.24 -9.43
CA GLU A 170 -13.21 1.99 -10.83
C GLU A 170 -11.71 1.88 -11.19
N SER A 171 -10.81 2.49 -10.40
CA SER A 171 -9.35 2.49 -10.60
C SER A 171 -8.70 1.21 -10.11
#